data_AF-A0A667HZZ8-F1
#
_entry.id   AF-A0A667HZZ8-F1
#
_cell.length_a   1.000
_cell.length_b   1.000
_cell.length_c   1.000
_cell.angle_alpha   90.00
_cell.angle_beta   90.00
_cell.angle_gamma   90.00
#
_symmetry.space_group_name_H-M   'P 1'
#
loop_
_entity.id
_entity.type
_entity.pdbx_description
1 polymer ?
#
loop_
_entity_poly.entity_id
_entity_poly.type
_entity_poly.pdbx_seq_one_letter_code
_entity_poly.pdbx_strand_id
1 'polypeptide(L)'
;MAFLWLALCVTPACCLLHKDEDPEPPIKNLRMQPETRRLTWDLSGNVSDIGCFINSRLITKAVDKRYCQFRVLPSCQVTNFTVASTGDPPFSAGILYPRPEGHPEAAAQRLGCWVHDVDFLTCSWEAGRAAPGDVQYRLYRQDLKTYEEEECPRYGVDDRGTHIRCHFDDVSGLGEHVQFLVKGTGKGARIPCSDLTVELAGIGESWRGWGEGRAPRR
;
A
#
# COMPACT_ATOMS: atom_id res chain seq x y z
N MET A 1 11.07 87.79 15.05
CA MET A 1 11.26 86.66 15.98
C MET A 1 10.53 85.47 15.38
N ALA A 2 11.29 84.60 14.71
CA ALA A 2 10.81 83.56 13.80
C ALA A 2 10.55 82.22 14.51
N PHE A 3 9.67 81.42 13.90
CA PHE A 3 9.08 80.17 14.39
C PHE A 3 10.06 79.02 14.67
N LEU A 4 9.57 78.09 15.53
CA LEU A 4 10.04 76.71 15.80
C LEU A 4 10.44 75.94 14.53
N TRP A 5 11.26 74.88 14.68
CA TRP A 5 10.93 73.48 14.33
C TRP A 5 12.19 72.60 14.54
N LEU A 6 12.17 71.75 15.58
CA LEU A 6 13.13 70.65 15.76
C LEU A 6 12.68 69.47 14.91
N ALA A 7 13.40 69.19 13.82
CA ALA A 7 13.21 67.99 13.03
C ALA A 7 13.90 66.80 13.72
N LEU A 8 13.11 65.92 14.35
CA LEU A 8 13.55 64.58 14.72
C LEU A 8 13.61 63.74 13.44
N CYS A 9 14.81 63.44 12.95
CA CYS A 9 15.03 62.43 11.92
C CYS A 9 14.81 61.04 12.52
N VAL A 10 13.61 60.48 12.37
CA VAL A 10 13.36 59.06 12.60
C VAL A 10 13.91 58.30 11.39
N THR A 11 15.06 57.66 11.54
CA THR A 11 15.53 56.69 10.56
C THR A 11 14.56 55.49 10.57
N PRO A 12 14.00 55.10 9.42
CA PRO A 12 13.27 53.85 9.36
C PRO A 12 14.31 52.74 9.45
N ALA A 13 14.33 52.03 10.59
CA ALA A 13 14.91 50.71 10.65
C ALA A 13 14.09 49.84 9.68
N CYS A 14 14.53 49.77 8.42
CA CYS A 14 14.09 48.75 7.49
C CYS A 14 14.35 47.41 8.17
N CYS A 15 13.29 46.79 8.66
CA CYS A 15 13.27 45.39 9.00
C CYS A 15 13.71 44.61 7.76
N LEU A 16 15.01 44.32 7.66
CA LEU A 16 15.51 43.23 6.83
C LEU A 16 14.92 41.98 7.46
N LEU A 17 13.76 41.57 6.93
CA LEU A 17 13.25 40.23 7.12
C LEU A 17 14.31 39.33 6.48
N HIS A 18 15.29 38.89 7.27
CA HIS A 18 16.13 37.76 6.90
C HIS A 18 15.14 36.63 6.66
N LYS A 19 14.87 36.36 5.39
CA LYS A 19 14.25 35.13 4.97
C LYS A 19 15.35 34.09 5.17
N ASP A 20 15.48 33.62 6.41
CA ASP A 20 16.26 32.42 6.69
C ASP A 20 15.70 31.35 5.76
N GLU A 21 16.55 30.89 4.85
CA GLU A 21 16.24 29.77 3.99
C GLU A 21 16.04 28.58 4.91
N ASP A 22 14.80 28.07 4.96
CA ASP A 22 14.43 26.96 5.83
C ASP A 22 15.43 25.82 5.60
N PRO A 23 16.14 25.35 6.64
CA PRO A 23 17.20 24.36 6.46
C PRO A 23 16.65 23.15 5.70
N GLU A 24 17.38 22.73 4.67
CA GLU A 24 16.94 21.61 3.84
C GLU A 24 16.58 20.39 4.70
N PRO A 25 15.50 19.67 4.38
CA PRO A 25 15.08 18.53 5.18
C PRO A 25 16.20 17.48 5.22
N PRO A 26 16.48 16.89 6.40
CA PRO A 26 17.62 15.98 6.59
C PRO A 26 17.46 14.65 5.85
N ILE A 27 16.26 14.34 5.37
CA ILE A 27 15.97 13.12 4.63
C ILE A 27 15.47 13.47 3.22
N LYS A 28 16.08 12.83 2.22
CA LYS A 28 15.68 12.92 0.81
C LYS A 28 15.60 11.53 0.16
N ASN A 29 15.01 11.44 -1.02
CA ASN A 29 15.01 10.24 -1.88
C ASN A 29 14.55 8.94 -1.19
N LEU A 30 13.43 9.02 -0.46
CA LEU A 30 12.81 7.85 0.15
C LEU A 30 12.38 6.86 -0.94
N ARG A 31 12.72 5.59 -0.74
CA ARG A 31 12.46 4.52 -1.70
C ARG A 31 12.18 3.20 -0.99
N MET A 32 11.09 2.55 -1.38
CA MET A 32 10.78 1.19 -0.97
C MET A 32 11.53 0.21 -1.88
N GLN A 33 12.28 -0.71 -1.28
CA GLN A 33 12.95 -1.83 -1.94
C GLN A 33 12.15 -3.10 -1.60
N PRO A 34 11.30 -3.59 -2.52
CA PRO A 34 10.40 -4.71 -2.23
C PRO A 34 11.16 -6.02 -1.95
N GLU A 35 12.17 -6.34 -2.75
CA GLU A 35 12.95 -7.59 -2.64
C GLU A 35 13.57 -7.80 -1.27
N THR A 36 14.08 -6.72 -0.69
CA THR A 36 14.71 -6.74 0.63
C THR A 36 13.76 -6.30 1.74
N ARG A 37 12.54 -5.85 1.40
CA ARG A 37 11.55 -5.24 2.31
C ARG A 37 12.11 -4.07 3.10
N ARG A 38 12.86 -3.20 2.43
CA ARG A 38 13.54 -2.05 3.07
C ARG A 38 13.01 -0.73 2.56
N LEU A 39 12.58 0.13 3.48
CA LEU A 39 12.44 1.56 3.20
C LEU A 39 13.79 2.23 3.45
N THR A 40 14.34 2.87 2.43
CA THR A 40 15.67 3.50 2.47
C THR A 40 15.57 4.95 2.05
N TRP A 41 16.55 5.75 2.45
CA TRP A 41 16.60 7.18 2.15
C TRP A 41 18.04 7.70 2.16
N ASP A 42 18.22 8.92 1.69
CA ASP A 42 19.48 9.64 1.75
C ASP A 42 19.41 10.59 2.96
N LEU A 43 20.40 10.50 3.84
CA LEU A 43 20.46 11.24 5.10
C LEU A 43 21.54 12.32 5.01
N SER A 44 21.19 13.57 5.33
CA SER A 44 22.11 14.70 5.47
C SER A 44 22.18 15.17 6.93
N GLY A 45 23.40 15.49 7.38
CA GLY A 45 23.65 15.97 8.74
C GLY A 45 23.57 14.89 9.82
N ASN A 46 23.67 15.33 11.07
CA ASN A 46 23.49 14.47 12.23
C ASN A 46 22.07 14.65 12.78
N VAL A 47 21.34 13.55 12.90
CA VAL A 47 19.94 13.54 13.36
C VAL A 47 19.76 12.63 14.55
N SER A 48 18.70 12.88 15.31
CA SER A 48 18.15 11.95 16.30
C SER A 48 17.78 10.60 15.67
N ASP A 49 17.45 9.62 16.50
CA ASP A 49 16.96 8.33 16.00
C ASP A 49 15.71 8.50 15.11
N ILE A 50 15.56 7.58 14.15
CA ILE A 50 14.48 7.61 13.16
C ILE A 50 13.54 6.44 13.41
N GLY A 51 12.25 6.72 13.43
CA GLY A 51 11.18 5.73 13.44
C GLY A 51 10.50 5.62 12.08
N CYS A 52 9.99 4.43 11.77
CA CYS A 52 9.16 4.19 10.60
C CYS A 52 7.73 3.85 10.99
N PHE A 53 6.79 4.54 10.34
CA PHE A 53 5.40 4.58 10.69
C PHE A 53 4.54 4.15 9.50
N ILE A 54 3.45 3.45 9.81
CA ILE A 54 2.36 3.17 8.87
C ILE A 54 1.08 3.65 9.55
N ASN A 55 0.31 4.50 8.87
CA ASN A 55 -0.92 5.10 9.42
C ASN A 55 -0.69 5.70 10.82
N SER A 56 0.41 6.45 10.98
CA SER A 56 0.85 7.09 12.23
C SER A 56 1.22 6.15 13.38
N ARG A 57 1.25 4.83 13.17
CA ARG A 57 1.72 3.85 14.16
C ARG A 57 3.19 3.52 13.94
N LEU A 58 4.02 3.63 14.97
CA LEU A 58 5.41 3.19 14.92
C LEU A 58 5.47 1.68 14.70
N ILE A 59 6.07 1.27 13.59
CA ILE A 59 6.22 -0.15 13.21
C ILE A 59 7.60 -0.67 13.63
N THR A 60 8.64 0.11 13.35
CA THR A 60 10.02 -0.27 13.68
C THR A 60 10.92 0.96 13.75
N LYS A 61 12.06 0.83 14.41
CA LYS A 61 13.13 1.84 14.39
C LYS A 61 14.05 1.60 13.20
N ALA A 62 14.66 2.67 12.70
CA ALA A 62 15.63 2.58 11.62
C ALA A 62 16.92 1.89 12.10
N VAL A 63 17.45 1.00 11.26
CA VAL A 63 18.78 0.40 11.46
C VAL A 63 19.83 1.39 10.98
N ASP A 64 20.76 1.73 11.87
CA ASP A 64 21.83 2.71 11.66
C ASP A 64 21.36 4.05 11.09
N LYS A 65 20.10 4.44 11.36
CA LYS A 65 19.43 5.65 10.82
C LYS A 65 19.35 5.69 9.28
N ARG A 66 19.54 4.57 8.59
CA ARG A 66 19.60 4.50 7.11
C ARG A 66 18.42 3.81 6.47
N TYR A 67 17.83 2.84 7.15
CA TYR A 67 16.70 2.08 6.58
C TYR A 67 15.81 1.47 7.64
N CYS A 68 14.58 1.15 7.26
CA CYS A 68 13.68 0.33 8.05
C CYS A 68 13.42 -1.00 7.36
N GLN A 69 13.50 -2.07 8.14
CA GLN A 69 13.20 -3.43 7.70
C GLN A 69 11.77 -3.81 8.06
N PHE A 70 10.97 -4.14 7.06
CA PHE A 70 9.62 -4.66 7.24
C PHE A 70 9.61 -6.19 7.10
N ARG A 71 8.65 -6.84 7.76
CA ARG A 71 8.44 -8.30 7.63
C ARG A 71 7.60 -8.64 6.40
N VAL A 72 6.53 -7.86 6.20
CA VAL A 72 5.57 -7.99 5.11
C VAL A 72 5.30 -6.59 4.57
N LEU A 73 5.13 -6.48 3.26
CA LEU A 73 4.72 -5.26 2.56
C LEU A 73 3.33 -5.47 1.96
N PRO A 74 2.51 -4.41 1.83
CA PRO A 74 1.23 -4.51 1.12
C PRO A 74 1.47 -4.84 -0.37
N SER A 75 0.65 -5.73 -0.92
CA SER A 75 0.78 -6.17 -2.32
C SER A 75 0.07 -5.22 -3.27
N CYS A 76 -1.17 -4.82 -2.97
CA CYS A 76 -1.92 -3.86 -3.80
C CYS A 76 -2.39 -2.62 -3.05
N GLN A 77 -2.72 -2.76 -1.77
CA GLN A 77 -3.25 -1.65 -1.00
C GLN A 77 -2.20 -0.52 -0.87
N VAL A 78 -2.45 0.59 -1.56
CA VAL A 78 -1.61 1.79 -1.47
C VAL A 78 -1.62 2.29 -0.03
N THR A 79 -0.43 2.26 0.58
CA THR A 79 -0.24 2.59 1.98
C THR A 79 0.78 3.72 2.12
N ASN A 80 0.52 4.66 3.05
CA ASN A 80 1.46 5.72 3.36
C ASN A 80 2.49 5.24 4.38
N PHE A 81 3.75 5.19 3.96
CA PHE A 81 4.90 4.92 4.80
C PHE A 81 5.57 6.24 5.15
N THR A 82 5.73 6.51 6.44
CA THR A 82 6.36 7.73 6.93
C THR A 82 7.61 7.39 7.73
N VAL A 83 8.67 8.16 7.57
CA VAL A 83 9.84 8.17 8.45
C VAL A 83 9.83 9.48 9.21
N ALA A 84 10.13 9.44 10.51
CA ALA A 84 10.18 10.65 11.32
C ALA A 84 11.27 10.53 12.38
N SER A 85 11.85 11.66 12.79
CA SER A 85 12.72 11.66 13.96
C SER A 85 11.93 11.36 15.22
N THR A 86 12.56 10.67 16.16
CA THR A 86 12.00 10.40 17.49
C THR A 86 12.51 11.38 18.55
N GLY A 87 13.19 12.45 18.13
CA GLY A 87 13.78 13.47 18.99
C GLY A 87 14.01 14.77 18.22
N ASP A 88 14.60 15.76 18.88
CA ASP A 88 14.79 17.09 18.31
C ASP A 88 15.99 17.16 17.35
N PRO A 89 15.93 18.02 16.30
CA PRO A 89 14.73 18.69 15.81
C PRO A 89 13.75 17.72 15.12
N PRO A 90 12.42 17.99 15.17
CA PRO A 90 11.43 17.14 14.54
C PRO A 90 11.49 17.24 13.00
N PHE A 91 11.48 16.10 12.32
CA PHE A 91 11.24 16.04 10.88
C PHE A 91 10.40 14.82 10.52
N SER A 92 9.77 14.87 9.35
CA SER A 92 9.11 13.71 8.76
C SER A 92 9.14 13.76 7.24
N ALA A 93 9.13 12.59 6.62
CA ALA A 93 8.98 12.42 5.18
C ALA A 93 8.23 11.13 4.90
N GLY A 94 7.45 11.07 3.82
CA GLY A 94 6.65 9.89 3.51
C GLY A 94 6.60 9.56 2.04
N ILE A 95 6.23 8.31 1.75
CA ILE A 95 6.00 7.78 0.41
C ILE A 95 4.74 6.91 0.40
N LEU A 96 4.12 6.82 -0.78
CA LEU A 96 3.07 5.84 -1.03
C LEU A 96 3.70 4.57 -1.61
N TYR A 97 3.35 3.42 -1.03
CA TYR A 97 3.73 2.11 -1.54
C TYR A 97 2.56 1.09 -1.41
N PRO A 98 2.26 0.29 -2.46
CA PRO A 98 2.81 0.39 -3.82
C PRO A 98 2.51 1.75 -4.46
N ARG A 99 3.21 2.08 -5.55
CA ARG A 99 2.90 3.30 -6.28
C ARG A 99 1.46 3.21 -6.81
N PRO A 100 0.63 4.26 -6.67
CA PRO A 100 -0.68 4.26 -7.27
C PRO A 100 -0.58 4.07 -8.79
N GLU A 101 -1.33 3.12 -9.33
CA GLU A 101 -1.38 2.82 -10.75
C GLU A 101 -2.82 2.75 -11.23
N GLY A 102 -3.08 3.25 -12.44
CA GLY A 102 -4.38 3.09 -13.10
C GLY A 102 -5.54 3.82 -12.43
N HIS A 103 -6.75 3.58 -12.94
CA HIS A 103 -7.98 4.06 -12.31
C HIS A 103 -8.39 3.05 -11.22
N PRO A 104 -8.55 3.45 -9.94
CA PRO A 104 -8.82 2.52 -8.84
C PRO A 104 -10.04 1.61 -9.08
N GLU A 105 -11.09 2.14 -9.71
CA GLU A 105 -12.30 1.37 -10.00
C GLU A 105 -12.17 0.37 -11.16
N ALA A 106 -11.02 0.34 -11.84
CA ALA A 106 -10.71 -0.67 -12.86
C ALA A 106 -10.16 -1.97 -12.24
N ALA A 107 -9.74 -1.94 -10.98
CA ALA A 107 -9.29 -3.14 -10.27
C ALA A 107 -10.44 -4.14 -10.07
N ALA A 108 -10.10 -5.42 -9.87
CA ALA A 108 -11.09 -6.45 -9.55
C ALA A 108 -11.83 -6.10 -8.24
N GLN A 109 -13.16 -6.14 -8.26
CA GLN A 109 -13.98 -5.76 -7.12
C GLN A 109 -14.51 -6.98 -6.39
N ARG A 110 -14.80 -6.83 -5.09
CA ARG A 110 -15.42 -7.88 -4.27
C ARG A 110 -14.69 -9.23 -4.33
N LEU A 111 -13.36 -9.18 -4.34
CA LEU A 111 -12.54 -10.39 -4.24
C LEU A 111 -12.87 -11.12 -2.93
N GLY A 112 -13.33 -12.36 -3.06
CA GLY A 112 -13.63 -13.25 -1.96
C GLY A 112 -13.19 -14.67 -2.28
N CYS A 113 -12.69 -15.38 -1.28
CA CYS A 113 -12.27 -16.77 -1.41
C CYS A 113 -12.89 -17.62 -0.30
N TRP A 114 -13.28 -18.85 -0.62
CA TRP A 114 -13.87 -19.79 0.33
C TRP A 114 -13.48 -21.23 0.00
N VAL A 115 -13.28 -22.02 1.06
CA VAL A 115 -13.05 -23.46 0.96
C VAL A 115 -14.41 -24.17 0.94
N HIS A 116 -14.56 -25.16 0.08
CA HIS A 116 -15.75 -26.00 -0.03
C HIS A 116 -15.36 -27.42 -0.41
N ASP A 117 -16.31 -28.35 -0.29
CA ASP A 117 -16.12 -29.76 -0.67
C ASP A 117 -14.84 -30.40 -0.07
N VAL A 118 -14.52 -30.01 1.17
CA VAL A 118 -13.34 -30.40 1.97
C VAL A 118 -12.05 -29.68 1.58
N ASP A 119 -11.59 -29.85 0.34
CA ASP A 119 -10.24 -29.46 -0.09
C ASP A 119 -10.20 -28.52 -1.30
N PHE A 120 -11.35 -28.10 -1.82
CA PHE A 120 -11.42 -27.15 -2.91
C PHE A 120 -11.45 -25.72 -2.39
N LEU A 121 -10.68 -24.84 -3.02
CA LEU A 121 -10.77 -23.40 -2.78
C LEU A 121 -11.24 -22.71 -4.05
N THR A 122 -12.30 -21.91 -3.90
CA THR A 122 -12.76 -21.02 -4.95
C THR A 122 -12.55 -19.58 -4.54
N CYS A 123 -11.99 -18.79 -5.44
CA CYS A 123 -11.96 -17.34 -5.35
C CYS A 123 -12.82 -16.75 -6.47
N SER A 124 -13.60 -15.71 -6.17
CA SER A 124 -14.35 -14.96 -7.18
C SER A 124 -14.23 -13.46 -6.99
N TRP A 125 -14.39 -12.73 -8.07
CA TRP A 125 -14.40 -11.28 -8.10
C TRP A 125 -15.32 -10.78 -9.21
N GLU A 126 -15.67 -9.49 -9.14
CA GLU A 126 -16.37 -8.76 -10.18
C GLU A 126 -15.36 -7.97 -11.00
N ALA A 127 -15.61 -7.82 -12.30
CA ALA A 127 -14.84 -6.91 -13.12
C ALA A 127 -15.00 -5.46 -12.60
N GLY A 128 -13.89 -4.71 -12.57
CA GLY A 128 -13.89 -3.31 -12.20
C GLY A 128 -14.87 -2.48 -13.03
N ARG A 129 -15.62 -1.60 -12.38
CA ARG A 129 -16.64 -0.74 -13.02
C ARG A 129 -16.05 0.18 -14.09
N ALA A 130 -14.82 0.62 -13.88
CA ALA A 130 -14.07 1.46 -14.81
C ALA A 130 -13.05 0.65 -15.65
N ALA A 131 -13.11 -0.68 -15.60
CA ALA A 131 -12.22 -1.51 -16.40
C ALA A 131 -12.62 -1.42 -17.89
N PRO A 132 -11.65 -1.42 -18.81
CA PRO A 132 -11.95 -1.40 -20.23
C PRO A 132 -12.63 -2.71 -20.65
N GLY A 133 -13.36 -2.68 -21.77
CA GLY A 133 -14.10 -3.84 -22.26
C GLY A 133 -13.25 -5.05 -22.64
N ASP A 134 -11.94 -4.86 -22.83
CA ASP A 134 -10.96 -5.90 -23.13
C ASP A 134 -10.08 -6.28 -21.92
N VAL A 135 -10.51 -5.91 -20.70
CA VAL A 135 -9.80 -6.28 -19.49
C VAL A 135 -9.71 -7.80 -19.35
N GLN A 136 -8.56 -8.29 -18.90
CA GLN A 136 -8.40 -9.67 -18.46
C GLN A 136 -7.70 -9.70 -17.11
N TYR A 137 -8.23 -10.51 -16.19
CA TYR A 137 -7.69 -10.69 -14.85
C TYR A 137 -6.95 -12.01 -14.73
N ARG A 138 -5.91 -12.03 -13.91
CA ARG A 138 -5.22 -13.24 -13.49
C ARG A 138 -5.06 -13.25 -11.99
N LEU A 139 -5.37 -14.39 -11.38
CA LEU A 139 -5.25 -14.58 -9.94
C LEU A 139 -3.98 -15.36 -9.64
N TYR A 140 -3.25 -14.89 -8.64
CA TYR A 140 -2.05 -15.52 -8.11
C TYR A 140 -2.24 -15.79 -6.63
N ARG A 141 -1.80 -16.96 -6.18
CA ARG A 141 -1.50 -17.24 -4.79
C ARG A 141 -0.07 -16.80 -4.51
N GLN A 142 0.15 -15.93 -3.55
CA GLN A 142 1.47 -15.40 -3.20
C GLN A 142 1.89 -15.84 -1.80
N ASP A 143 3.15 -16.26 -1.66
CA ASP A 143 3.76 -16.46 -0.35
C ASP A 143 4.15 -15.10 0.27
N LEU A 144 3.70 -14.84 1.49
CA LEU A 144 3.93 -13.55 2.18
C LEU A 144 5.39 -13.28 2.57
N LYS A 145 6.25 -14.31 2.56
CA LYS A 145 7.67 -14.20 2.96
C LYS A 145 8.62 -14.24 1.78
N THR A 146 8.38 -15.12 0.81
CA THR A 146 9.22 -15.31 -0.39
C THR A 146 8.74 -14.49 -1.58
N TYR A 147 7.48 -14.01 -1.57
CA TYR A 147 6.81 -13.35 -2.69
C TYR A 147 6.67 -14.23 -3.95
N GLU A 148 6.91 -15.54 -3.83
CA GLU A 148 6.66 -16.48 -4.91
C GLU A 148 5.17 -16.52 -5.25
N GLU A 149 4.86 -16.47 -6.53
CA GLU A 149 3.50 -16.43 -7.06
C GLU A 149 3.19 -17.71 -7.83
N GLU A 150 2.09 -18.37 -7.47
CA GLU A 150 1.51 -19.49 -8.22
C GLU A 150 0.23 -19.02 -8.89
N GLU A 151 0.16 -19.12 -10.23
CA GLU A 151 -1.04 -18.72 -10.97
C GLU A 151 -2.18 -19.71 -10.76
N CYS A 152 -3.41 -19.18 -10.77
CA CYS A 152 -4.63 -19.96 -10.77
C CYS A 152 -4.60 -21.09 -11.82
N PRO A 153 -4.85 -22.36 -11.42
CA PRO A 153 -4.80 -23.48 -12.35
C PRO A 153 -6.05 -23.57 -13.25
N ARG A 154 -7.21 -23.08 -12.79
CA ARG A 154 -8.48 -23.16 -13.54
C ARG A 154 -9.36 -21.94 -13.33
N TYR A 155 -9.57 -21.20 -14.41
CA TYR A 155 -10.44 -20.01 -14.41
C TYR A 155 -11.88 -20.33 -14.78
N GLY A 156 -12.81 -19.63 -14.13
CA GLY A 156 -14.18 -19.46 -14.61
C GLY A 156 -14.34 -18.07 -15.25
N VAL A 157 -15.10 -18.01 -16.34
CA VAL A 157 -15.26 -16.79 -17.16
C VAL A 157 -16.69 -16.25 -17.16
N ASP A 158 -16.83 -14.96 -17.43
CA ASP A 158 -18.13 -14.32 -17.70
C ASP A 158 -18.54 -14.46 -19.18
N ASP A 159 -19.69 -13.88 -19.54
CA ASP A 159 -20.23 -13.91 -20.91
C ASP A 159 -19.31 -13.27 -21.95
N ARG A 160 -18.32 -12.47 -21.54
CA ARG A 160 -17.33 -11.81 -22.40
C ARG A 160 -16.01 -12.57 -22.46
N GLY A 161 -15.86 -13.68 -21.73
CA GLY A 161 -14.62 -14.42 -21.59
C GLY A 161 -13.63 -13.82 -20.58
N THR A 162 -14.07 -12.86 -19.77
CA THR A 162 -13.27 -12.26 -18.70
C THR A 162 -13.16 -13.26 -17.54
N HIS A 163 -11.96 -13.48 -17.02
CA HIS A 163 -11.77 -14.28 -15.83
C HIS A 163 -12.38 -13.57 -14.61
N ILE A 164 -13.34 -14.23 -13.96
CA ILE A 164 -14.05 -13.72 -12.76
C ILE A 164 -14.03 -14.72 -11.60
N ARG A 165 -13.43 -15.89 -11.81
CA ARG A 165 -13.35 -16.96 -10.82
C ARG A 165 -12.08 -17.77 -11.00
N CYS A 166 -11.54 -18.29 -9.90
CA CYS A 166 -10.46 -19.25 -9.86
C CYS A 166 -10.83 -20.45 -8.98
N HIS A 167 -10.44 -21.64 -9.40
CA HIS A 167 -10.63 -22.88 -8.65
C HIS A 167 -9.29 -23.59 -8.41
N PHE A 168 -8.97 -23.88 -7.15
CA PHE A 168 -7.86 -24.75 -6.74
C PHE A 168 -8.42 -26.10 -6.28
N ASP A 169 -7.79 -27.19 -6.75
CA ASP A 169 -8.19 -28.57 -6.43
C ASP A 169 -7.69 -29.05 -5.06
N ASP A 170 -6.63 -28.45 -4.53
CA ASP A 170 -5.98 -28.93 -3.31
C ASP A 170 -5.50 -27.76 -2.45
N VAL A 171 -6.04 -27.68 -1.23
CA VAL A 171 -5.65 -26.70 -0.19
C VAL A 171 -4.74 -27.29 0.88
N SER A 172 -4.43 -28.59 0.84
CA SER A 172 -3.65 -29.27 1.89
C SER A 172 -2.22 -28.74 2.03
N GLY A 173 -1.68 -28.14 0.96
CA GLY A 173 -0.38 -27.45 0.96
C GLY A 173 -0.43 -25.97 1.34
N LEU A 174 -1.60 -25.42 1.68
CA LEU A 174 -1.71 -24.02 2.03
C LEU A 174 -1.23 -23.76 3.47
N GLY A 175 -0.38 -22.74 3.62
CA GLY A 175 0.03 -22.25 4.94
C GLY A 175 -1.11 -21.57 5.69
N GLU A 176 -0.88 -21.26 6.96
CA GLU A 176 -1.86 -20.61 7.85
C GLU A 176 -2.42 -19.30 7.27
N HIS A 177 -1.59 -18.52 6.59
CA HIS A 177 -1.96 -17.28 5.93
C HIS A 177 -1.65 -17.37 4.45
N VAL A 178 -2.65 -17.13 3.62
CA VAL A 178 -2.51 -17.18 2.16
C VAL A 178 -2.89 -15.84 1.56
N GLN A 179 -2.01 -15.29 0.73
CA GLN A 179 -2.28 -14.06 -0.02
C GLN A 179 -2.81 -14.41 -1.40
N PHE A 180 -3.98 -13.88 -1.74
CA PHE A 180 -4.49 -13.89 -3.10
C PHE A 180 -4.28 -12.51 -3.72
N LEU A 181 -3.90 -12.51 -4.99
CA LEU A 181 -3.53 -11.33 -5.76
C LEU A 181 -4.15 -11.41 -7.15
N VAL A 182 -5.06 -10.49 -7.46
CA VAL A 182 -5.67 -10.36 -8.79
C VAL A 182 -5.02 -9.20 -9.53
N LYS A 183 -4.32 -9.52 -10.61
CA LYS A 183 -3.69 -8.54 -11.52
C LYS A 183 -4.55 -8.41 -12.76
N GLY A 184 -4.67 -7.19 -13.30
CA GLY A 184 -5.42 -6.94 -14.52
C GLY A 184 -4.52 -6.47 -15.67
N THR A 185 -4.93 -6.78 -16.89
CA THR A 185 -4.34 -6.25 -18.13
C THR A 185 -5.44 -5.77 -19.06
N GLY A 186 -5.21 -4.70 -19.80
CA GLY A 186 -6.12 -4.19 -20.83
C GLY A 186 -5.38 -3.27 -21.80
N LYS A 187 -5.85 -3.13 -23.03
CA LYS A 187 -5.17 -2.27 -24.02
C LYS A 187 -5.26 -0.81 -23.59
N GLY A 188 -4.09 -0.18 -23.46
CA GLY A 188 -4.00 1.25 -23.16
C GLY A 188 -4.44 1.64 -21.74
N ALA A 189 -4.76 0.68 -20.87
CA ALA A 189 -5.15 0.93 -19.49
C ALA A 189 -4.23 0.20 -18.53
N ARG A 190 -3.73 0.91 -17.52
CA ARG A 190 -3.12 0.28 -16.34
C ARG A 190 -4.25 -0.13 -15.40
N ILE A 191 -4.28 -1.40 -15.03
CA ILE A 191 -5.31 -1.94 -14.14
C ILE A 191 -4.67 -2.15 -12.77
N PRO A 192 -5.11 -1.42 -11.73
CA PRO A 192 -4.61 -1.64 -10.38
C PRO A 192 -4.92 -3.08 -9.95
N CYS A 193 -4.04 -3.67 -9.14
CA CYS A 193 -4.28 -4.99 -8.61
C CYS A 193 -5.22 -4.95 -7.38
N SER A 194 -5.73 -6.11 -7.00
CA SER A 194 -6.52 -6.29 -5.78
C SER A 194 -6.04 -7.51 -5.04
N ASP A 195 -5.99 -7.43 -3.71
CA ASP A 195 -5.40 -8.45 -2.87
C ASP A 195 -6.31 -8.81 -1.70
N LEU A 196 -6.24 -10.07 -1.26
CA LEU A 196 -6.98 -10.60 -0.12
C LEU A 196 -6.10 -11.59 0.65
N THR A 197 -5.80 -11.28 1.91
CA THR A 197 -5.17 -12.24 2.83
C THR A 197 -6.24 -13.06 3.53
N VAL A 198 -6.16 -14.38 3.44
CA VAL A 198 -7.06 -15.31 4.13
C VAL A 198 -6.27 -16.08 5.19
N GLU A 199 -6.80 -16.13 6.40
CA GLU A 199 -6.30 -16.96 7.49
C GLU A 199 -7.05 -18.30 7.50
N LEU A 200 -6.36 -19.38 7.16
CA LEU A 200 -6.97 -20.71 7.02
C LEU A 200 -7.19 -21.40 8.37
N ALA A 201 -6.40 -21.05 9.40
CA ALA A 201 -6.56 -21.60 10.76
C ALA A 201 -7.92 -21.26 11.40
N GLY A 202 -8.61 -20.22 10.92
CA GLY A 202 -9.95 -19.83 11.36
C GLY A 202 -11.12 -20.49 10.63
N ILE A 203 -10.87 -21.28 9.57
CA ILE A 203 -11.94 -21.83 8.72
C ILE A 203 -12.72 -22.97 9.42
N GLY A 204 -12.16 -23.56 10.48
CA GLY A 204 -12.85 -24.52 11.34
C GLY A 204 -13.81 -23.91 12.37
N GLU A 205 -13.68 -22.62 12.72
CA GLU A 205 -14.41 -22.04 13.88
C GLU A 205 -15.20 -20.74 13.58
N SER A 206 -14.99 -20.10 12.43
CA SER A 206 -15.58 -18.78 12.09
C SER A 206 -16.97 -18.80 11.41
N TRP A 207 -17.59 -19.97 11.23
CA TRP A 207 -18.89 -20.08 10.52
C TRP A 207 -20.14 -19.81 11.38
N ARG A 208 -20.00 -19.35 12.63
CA ARG A 208 -21.16 -18.92 13.45
C ARG A 208 -21.62 -17.47 13.23
N GLY A 209 -20.95 -16.69 12.37
CA GLY A 209 -21.08 -15.22 12.40
C GLY A 209 -21.59 -14.48 11.16
N TRP A 210 -21.63 -15.09 9.96
CA TRP A 210 -22.03 -14.36 8.74
C TRP A 210 -23.17 -15.09 8.02
N GLY A 211 -24.34 -14.48 8.10
CA GLY A 211 -25.63 -15.05 7.72
C GLY A 211 -25.81 -15.29 6.23
N GLU A 212 -26.52 -16.38 5.94
CA GLU A 212 -27.54 -16.54 4.89
C GLU A 212 -27.47 -15.57 3.69
N GLY A 213 -26.35 -15.64 2.96
CA GLY A 213 -26.25 -15.15 1.59
C GLY A 213 -26.57 -16.28 0.62
N ARG A 214 -27.82 -16.34 0.18
CA ARG A 214 -28.38 -17.33 -0.75
C ARG A 214 -27.44 -17.61 -1.93
N ALA A 215 -26.96 -18.86 -2.05
CA ALA A 215 -26.25 -19.35 -3.22
C ALA A 215 -27.10 -19.12 -4.50
N PRO A 216 -26.53 -18.65 -5.61
CA PRO A 216 -27.24 -18.65 -6.88
C PRO A 216 -27.50 -20.10 -7.29
N ARG A 217 -28.79 -20.43 -7.44
CA ARG A 217 -29.22 -21.72 -8.00
C ARG A 217 -28.81 -21.78 -9.47
N ARG A 218 -28.45 -22.99 -9.90
CA ARG A 218 -28.17 -23.40 -11.30
C ARG A 218 -29.15 -22.82 -12.31
#